data_AF-A0A387ARK9-F1
#
_entry.id   AF-A0A387ARK9-F1
#
_cell.length_a   1.000
_cell.length_b   1.000
_cell.length_c   1.000
_cell.angle_alpha   90.00
_cell.angle_beta   90.00
_cell.angle_gamma   90.00
#
_symmetry.space_group_name_H-M   'P 1'
#
loop_
_entity.id
_entity.type
_entity.pdbx_description
1 polymer ?
#
loop_
_entity_poly.entity_id
_entity_poly.type
_entity_poly.pdbx_seq_one_letter_code
_entity_poly.pdbx_strand_id
1 'polypeptide(L)'
;MFNYNKILNDAAVKFNMQGQNKELLPIGNDKKGRILANIDMGLSKIADDSKRHCIYKSDQEKINKENYKEQLMSDFVYTMNLYMIFASMNNWTDAIVMSDEEQEKLFSLKADDDFNKVYLSIKKMLFNGYFNHNKKDFIFSWKMLNKYAIVDFGFDISEMVSHFDQTNSTK
;
A
#
# COMPACT_ATOMS: atom_id res chain seq x y z
N MET A 1 -5.00 14.15 8.49
CA MET A 1 -5.75 12.93 8.17
C MET A 1 -5.82 12.75 6.67
N PHE A 2 -5.90 11.52 6.20
CA PHE A 2 -6.18 11.20 4.81
C PHE A 2 -7.66 11.42 4.50
N ASN A 3 -7.95 12.06 3.35
CA ASN A 3 -9.27 12.01 2.76
C ASN A 3 -9.37 10.78 1.85
N TYR A 4 -9.65 9.61 2.43
CA TYR A 4 -9.69 8.35 1.69
C TYR A 4 -10.71 8.34 0.55
N ASN A 5 -11.83 9.06 0.69
CA ASN A 5 -12.82 9.17 -0.39
C ASN A 5 -12.24 9.87 -1.63
N LYS A 6 -11.54 11.00 -1.44
CA LYS A 6 -10.86 11.71 -2.53
C LYS A 6 -9.80 10.79 -3.18
N ILE A 7 -8.90 10.25 -2.36
CA ILE A 7 -7.77 9.42 -2.80
C ILE A 7 -8.26 8.18 -3.57
N LEU A 8 -9.31 7.51 -3.08
CA LEU A 8 -9.92 6.36 -3.74
C LEU A 8 -10.52 6.72 -5.11
N ASN A 9 -11.26 7.83 -5.19
CA ASN A 9 -11.83 8.30 -6.45
C ASN A 9 -10.74 8.58 -7.48
N ASP A 10 -9.67 9.28 -7.09
CA ASP A 10 -8.56 9.62 -7.98
C ASP A 10 -7.84 8.36 -8.49
N ALA A 11 -7.58 7.37 -7.62
CA ALA A 11 -7.01 6.08 -8.02
C ALA A 11 -7.89 5.33 -9.02
N ALA A 12 -9.20 5.24 -8.76
CA ALA A 12 -10.14 4.52 -9.61
C ALA A 12 -10.28 5.19 -10.99
N VAL A 13 -10.40 6.52 -11.02
CA VAL A 13 -10.49 7.31 -12.26
C VAL A 13 -9.25 7.09 -13.13
N LYS A 14 -8.05 7.23 -12.56
CA LYS A 14 -6.81 7.03 -13.30
C LYS A 14 -6.63 5.60 -13.78
N PHE A 15 -6.93 4.59 -12.95
CA PHE A 15 -6.83 3.19 -13.36
C PHE A 15 -7.72 2.91 -14.58
N ASN A 16 -8.94 3.43 -14.57
CA ASN A 16 -9.86 3.31 -15.70
C ASN A 16 -9.35 4.03 -16.95
N MET A 17 -8.84 5.26 -16.84
CA MET A 17 -8.24 5.99 -17.96
C MET A 17 -7.01 5.29 -18.52
N GLN A 18 -6.12 4.79 -17.65
CA GLN A 18 -4.93 4.05 -18.07
C GLN A 18 -5.28 2.72 -18.72
N GLY A 19 -6.32 2.03 -18.26
CA GLY A 19 -6.82 0.81 -18.91
C GLY A 19 -7.45 1.05 -20.29
N GLN A 20 -7.93 2.28 -20.55
CA GLN A 20 -8.38 2.70 -21.88
C GLN A 20 -7.20 3.09 -22.79
N ASN A 21 -6.17 3.73 -22.24
CA ASN A 21 -5.04 4.27 -23.01
C ASN A 21 -3.84 3.31 -23.17
N LYS A 22 -3.71 2.32 -22.28
CA LYS A 22 -2.69 1.27 -22.34
C LYS A 22 -3.43 -0.05 -22.49
N GLU A 23 -3.24 -0.73 -23.63
CA GLU A 23 -3.77 -2.08 -23.83
C GLU A 23 -3.36 -2.96 -22.65
N LEU A 24 -4.33 -3.40 -21.86
CA LEU A 24 -4.09 -4.38 -20.81
C LEU A 24 -3.58 -5.65 -21.48
N LEU A 25 -2.39 -6.13 -21.08
CA LEU A 25 -1.79 -7.32 -21.67
C LEU A 25 -2.79 -8.49 -21.70
N PRO A 26 -3.09 -9.08 -22.87
CA PRO A 26 -4.14 -10.10 -23.06
C PRO A 26 -3.86 -11.47 -22.41
N ILE A 27 -2.81 -11.60 -21.59
CA ILE A 27 -2.28 -12.88 -21.09
C ILE A 27 -3.03 -13.39 -19.84
N GLY A 28 -4.25 -13.94 -20.01
CA GLY A 28 -4.95 -14.68 -18.95
C GLY A 28 -5.96 -13.84 -18.13
N ASN A 29 -7.06 -14.49 -17.78
CA ASN A 29 -8.32 -13.87 -17.34
C ASN A 29 -8.33 -13.33 -15.90
N ASP A 30 -7.29 -13.57 -15.10
CA ASP A 30 -7.29 -13.20 -13.67
C ASP A 30 -6.63 -11.82 -13.42
N LYS A 31 -7.40 -10.76 -13.67
CA LYS A 31 -6.99 -9.39 -13.38
C LYS A 31 -6.75 -9.15 -11.88
N LYS A 32 -7.50 -9.84 -11.00
CA LYS A 32 -7.40 -9.64 -9.54
C LYS A 32 -6.11 -10.24 -8.99
N GLY A 33 -5.75 -11.46 -9.40
CA GLY A 33 -4.48 -12.09 -9.05
C GLY A 33 -3.28 -11.30 -9.54
N ARG A 34 -3.37 -10.63 -10.70
CA ARG A 34 -2.32 -9.73 -11.19
C ARG A 34 -2.12 -8.51 -10.30
N ILE A 35 -3.20 -7.84 -9.90
CA ILE A 35 -3.12 -6.73 -8.96
C ILE A 35 -2.55 -7.21 -7.63
N LEU A 36 -3.01 -8.36 -7.12
CA LEU A 36 -2.49 -8.96 -5.90
C LEU A 36 -0.98 -9.24 -5.96
N ALA A 37 -0.50 -9.80 -7.08
CA ALA A 37 0.93 -10.04 -7.28
C ALA A 37 1.74 -8.73 -7.29
N ASN A 38 1.20 -7.66 -7.89
CA ASN A 38 1.86 -6.35 -7.85
C ASN A 38 1.83 -5.73 -6.44
N ILE A 39 0.77 -5.96 -5.65
CA ILE A 39 0.75 -5.57 -4.23
C ILE A 39 1.84 -6.33 -3.46
N ASP A 40 1.97 -7.65 -3.66
CA ASP A 40 2.99 -8.48 -3.01
C ASP A 40 4.42 -8.02 -3.36
N MET A 41 4.66 -7.71 -4.64
CA MET A 41 5.93 -7.13 -5.10
C MET A 41 6.18 -5.76 -4.47
N GLY A 42 5.15 -4.90 -4.39
CA GLY A 42 5.23 -3.59 -3.74
C GLY A 42 5.58 -3.70 -2.25
N LEU A 43 4.92 -4.61 -1.51
CA LEU A 43 5.28 -4.90 -0.12
C LEU A 43 6.72 -5.38 0.03
N SER A 44 7.17 -6.22 -0.89
CA SER A 44 8.55 -6.75 -0.89
C SER A 44 9.57 -5.66 -1.18
N LYS A 45 9.26 -4.71 -2.07
CA LYS A 45 10.09 -3.51 -2.31
C LYS A 45 10.15 -2.59 -1.11
N ILE A 46 9.02 -2.29 -0.46
CA ILE A 46 8.98 -1.50 0.78
C ILE A 46 9.88 -2.15 1.85
N ALA A 47 9.79 -3.48 1.99
CA ALA A 47 10.66 -4.21 2.89
C ALA A 47 12.14 -4.13 2.49
N ASP A 48 12.43 -4.24 1.20
CA ASP A 48 13.79 -4.17 0.68
C ASP A 48 14.40 -2.78 0.84
N ASP A 49 13.71 -1.73 0.44
CA ASP A 49 14.13 -0.35 0.61
C ASP A 49 14.41 -0.08 2.08
N SER A 50 13.54 -0.55 2.99
CA SER A 50 13.73 -0.33 4.41
C SER A 50 14.97 -0.99 5.02
N LYS A 51 15.46 -2.06 4.38
CA LYS A 51 16.53 -2.94 4.89
C LYS A 51 16.28 -3.49 6.30
N ARG A 52 15.09 -3.31 6.90
CA ARG A 52 14.75 -3.79 8.25
C ARG A 52 14.61 -5.31 8.33
N HIS A 53 14.53 -5.98 7.19
CA HIS A 53 14.51 -7.43 7.06
C HIS A 53 15.93 -8.04 6.94
N CYS A 54 16.98 -7.22 6.80
CA CYS A 54 18.34 -7.72 6.57
C CYS A 54 18.84 -8.53 7.77
N ILE A 55 19.50 -9.66 7.47
CA ILE A 55 20.09 -10.55 8.48
C ILE A 55 21.49 -10.04 8.88
N TYR A 56 22.26 -9.55 7.90
CA TYR A 56 23.62 -9.06 8.12
C TYR A 56 23.67 -7.54 8.15
N LYS A 57 24.46 -7.00 9.09
CA LYS A 57 24.67 -5.56 9.24
C LYS A 57 25.21 -4.90 7.96
N SER A 58 26.09 -5.60 7.25
CA SER A 58 26.68 -5.13 5.98
C SER A 58 25.65 -4.87 4.90
N ASP A 59 24.50 -5.54 4.93
CA ASP A 59 23.42 -5.31 3.96
C ASP A 59 22.52 -4.16 4.38
N GLN A 60 22.33 -3.97 5.68
CA GLN A 60 21.62 -2.82 6.24
C GLN A 60 22.36 -1.50 5.98
N GLU A 61 23.70 -1.52 6.03
CA GLU A 61 24.54 -0.34 5.79
C GLU A 61 24.59 0.11 4.32
N LYS A 62 24.13 -0.73 3.37
CA LYS A 62 24.03 -0.40 1.93
C LYS A 62 22.83 0.48 1.57
N ILE A 63 22.08 0.98 2.55
CA ILE A 63 20.96 1.87 2.31
C ILE A 63 21.44 3.16 1.62
N ASN A 64 20.79 3.54 0.53
CA ASN A 64 21.08 4.82 -0.12
C ASN A 64 20.50 5.96 0.73
N LYS A 65 21.33 6.52 1.61
CA LYS A 65 20.90 7.54 2.59
C LYS A 65 20.32 8.81 1.96
N GLU A 66 20.69 9.13 0.72
CA GLU A 66 20.25 10.36 0.06
C GLU A 66 18.82 10.26 -0.48
N ASN A 67 18.41 9.09 -0.96
CA ASN A 67 17.12 8.91 -1.65
C ASN A 67 16.19 7.88 -0.99
N TYR A 68 16.64 7.24 0.09
CA TYR A 68 15.90 6.12 0.68
C TYR A 68 14.47 6.50 1.13
N LYS A 69 14.28 7.63 1.81
CA LYS A 69 12.94 8.03 2.31
C LYS A 69 11.97 8.28 1.14
N GLU A 70 12.45 8.96 0.11
CA GLU A 70 11.70 9.30 -1.10
C GLU A 70 11.31 8.03 -1.88
N GLN A 71 12.27 7.13 -2.09
CA GLN A 71 12.02 5.87 -2.80
C GLN A 71 11.02 5.00 -2.04
N LEU A 72 11.22 4.84 -0.72
CA LEU A 72 10.31 4.09 0.14
C LEU A 72 8.89 4.68 0.11
N MET A 73 8.76 6.01 0.14
CA MET A 73 7.46 6.68 0.06
C MET A 73 6.79 6.44 -1.30
N SER A 74 7.55 6.52 -2.39
CA SER A 74 7.07 6.25 -3.74
C SER A 74 6.55 4.82 -3.90
N ASP A 75 7.33 3.82 -3.45
CA ASP A 75 6.92 2.41 -3.49
C ASP A 75 5.72 2.14 -2.56
N PHE A 76 5.65 2.84 -1.42
CA PHE A 76 4.49 2.76 -0.53
C PHE A 76 3.22 3.32 -1.19
N VAL A 77 3.28 4.52 -1.75
CA VAL A 77 2.14 5.17 -2.43
C VAL A 77 1.69 4.36 -3.63
N TYR A 78 2.63 3.78 -4.39
CA TYR A 78 2.30 2.85 -5.47
C TYR A 78 1.56 1.61 -4.96
N THR A 79 2.05 0.99 -3.88
CA THR A 79 1.41 -0.19 -3.27
C THR A 79 0.01 0.16 -2.74
N MET A 80 -0.13 1.32 -2.10
CA MET A 80 -1.40 1.85 -1.59
C MET A 80 -2.43 2.05 -2.71
N ASN A 81 -2.02 2.59 -3.87
CA ASN A 81 -2.87 2.70 -5.06
C ASN A 81 -3.39 1.34 -5.54
N LEU A 82 -2.53 0.31 -5.54
CA LEU A 82 -2.93 -1.03 -5.95
C LEU A 82 -3.95 -1.66 -4.98
N TYR A 83 -3.83 -1.41 -3.67
CA TYR A 83 -4.85 -1.80 -2.69
C TYR A 83 -6.21 -1.19 -2.99
N MET A 84 -6.25 0.09 -3.37
CA MET A 84 -7.49 0.78 -3.73
C MET A 84 -8.13 0.21 -5.00
N ILE A 85 -7.32 -0.07 -6.02
CA ILE A 85 -7.77 -0.74 -7.25
C ILE A 85 -8.33 -2.13 -6.92
N PHE A 86 -7.62 -2.91 -6.09
CA PHE A 86 -8.08 -4.23 -5.67
C PHE A 86 -9.43 -4.15 -4.91
N ALA A 87 -9.58 -3.19 -4.00
CA ALA A 87 -10.83 -2.95 -3.29
C ALA A 87 -11.98 -2.62 -4.25
N SER A 88 -11.74 -1.72 -5.21
CA SER A 88 -12.71 -1.35 -6.24
C SER A 88 -13.15 -2.56 -7.07
N MET A 89 -12.22 -3.40 -7.53
CA MET A 89 -12.51 -4.63 -8.28
C MET A 89 -13.30 -5.68 -7.50
N ASN A 90 -13.33 -5.58 -6.17
CA ASN A 90 -14.08 -6.48 -5.29
C ASN A 90 -15.34 -5.85 -4.70
N ASN A 91 -15.70 -4.62 -5.09
CA ASN A 91 -16.78 -3.83 -4.47
C ASN A 91 -16.57 -3.67 -2.94
N TRP A 92 -15.32 -3.52 -2.51
CA TRP A 92 -14.90 -3.32 -1.12
C TRP A 92 -14.39 -1.90 -0.88
N THR A 93 -14.90 -0.91 -1.61
CA THR A 93 -14.49 0.49 -1.47
C THR A 93 -14.72 1.03 -0.06
N ASP A 94 -15.80 0.59 0.59
CA ASP A 94 -16.10 0.85 2.00
C ASP A 94 -15.04 0.29 2.98
N ALA A 95 -14.30 -0.76 2.60
CA ALA A 95 -13.22 -1.32 3.42
C ALA A 95 -11.98 -0.42 3.51
N ILE A 96 -11.81 0.48 2.54
CA ILE A 96 -10.64 1.36 2.42
C ILE A 96 -10.86 2.70 3.14
N VAL A 97 -12.10 3.15 3.20
CA VAL A 97 -12.47 4.44 3.80
C VAL A 97 -12.46 4.32 5.31
N MET A 98 -11.46 4.93 5.95
CA MET A 98 -11.40 5.07 7.41
C MET A 98 -11.87 6.46 7.83
N SER A 99 -12.68 6.54 8.89
CA SER A 99 -13.06 7.83 9.48
C SER A 99 -11.85 8.53 10.12
N ASP A 100 -11.96 9.83 10.38
CA ASP A 100 -10.90 10.57 11.08
C ASP A 100 -10.64 9.99 12.48
N GLU A 101 -11.69 9.61 13.21
CA GLU A 101 -11.55 8.95 14.53
C GLU A 101 -10.82 7.59 14.43
N GLU A 102 -11.13 6.80 13.40
CA GLU A 102 -10.42 5.54 13.16
C GLU A 102 -8.94 5.78 12.85
N GLN A 103 -8.63 6.81 12.06
CA GLN A 103 -7.27 7.20 11.74
C GLN A 103 -6.51 7.67 12.98
N GLU A 104 -7.11 8.54 13.80
CA GLU A 104 -6.52 9.00 15.07
C GLU A 104 -6.20 7.81 15.98
N LYS A 105 -7.15 6.90 16.15
CA LYS A 105 -6.97 5.71 16.95
C LYS A 105 -5.87 4.80 16.40
N LEU A 106 -5.80 4.63 15.09
CA LEU A 106 -4.82 3.75 14.45
C LEU A 106 -3.40 4.35 14.49
N PHE A 107 -3.27 5.64 14.22
CA PHE A 107 -1.99 6.34 14.13
C PHE A 107 -1.43 6.79 15.48
N SER A 108 -2.24 6.78 16.54
CA SER A 108 -1.78 6.96 17.92
C SER A 108 -1.20 5.68 18.56
N LEU A 109 -1.31 4.53 17.88
CA LEU A 109 -0.68 3.30 18.33
C LEU A 109 0.84 3.42 18.31
N LYS A 110 1.51 2.62 19.14
CA LYS A 110 2.97 2.55 19.14
C LYS A 110 3.49 1.87 17.87
N ALA A 111 4.72 2.21 17.49
CA ALA A 111 5.46 1.46 16.48
C ALA A 111 5.57 -0.01 16.92
N ASP A 112 5.52 -0.92 15.96
CA ASP A 112 5.68 -2.33 16.20
C ASP A 112 7.15 -2.67 16.48
N ASP A 113 7.38 -3.52 17.48
CA ASP A 113 8.73 -3.94 17.88
C ASP A 113 9.36 -4.92 16.86
N ASP A 114 8.56 -5.53 15.98
CA ASP A 114 8.99 -6.56 15.03
C ASP A 114 8.46 -6.31 13.62
N PHE A 115 9.31 -5.69 12.79
CA PHE A 115 9.07 -5.41 11.38
C PHE A 115 8.61 -6.66 10.60
N ASN A 116 9.28 -7.79 10.80
CA ASN A 116 9.06 -8.98 10.00
C ASN A 116 7.69 -9.59 10.31
N LYS A 117 7.26 -9.57 11.58
CA LYS A 117 5.91 -10.02 11.95
C LYS A 117 4.83 -9.17 11.30
N VAL A 118 4.98 -7.85 11.28
CA VAL A 118 3.99 -6.95 10.64
C VAL A 118 3.92 -7.22 9.15
N TYR A 119 5.07 -7.22 8.48
CA TYR A 119 5.19 -7.49 7.05
C TYR A 119 4.54 -8.83 6.65
N LEU A 120 4.86 -9.92 7.35
CA LEU A 120 4.28 -11.24 7.07
C LEU A 120 2.79 -11.30 7.39
N SER A 121 2.34 -10.59 8.43
CA SER A 121 0.92 -10.52 8.78
C SER A 121 0.11 -9.80 7.72
N ILE A 122 0.61 -8.68 7.17
CA ILE A 122 -0.01 -7.97 6.05
C ILE A 122 -0.18 -8.93 4.86
N LYS A 123 0.90 -9.64 4.46
CA LYS A 123 0.84 -10.61 3.35
C LYS A 123 -0.17 -11.72 3.60
N LYS A 124 -0.15 -12.33 4.78
CA LYS A 124 -1.08 -13.41 5.15
C LYS A 124 -2.54 -12.95 5.02
N MET A 125 -2.87 -11.79 5.59
CA MET A 125 -4.24 -11.26 5.57
C MET A 125 -4.67 -10.83 4.16
N LEU A 126 -3.77 -10.23 3.39
CA LEU A 126 -4.01 -9.88 1.99
C LEU A 126 -4.32 -11.13 1.14
N PHE A 127 -3.51 -12.18 1.27
CA PHE A 127 -3.71 -13.44 0.55
C PHE A 127 -4.98 -14.14 1.00
N ASN A 128 -5.32 -14.14 2.28
CA ASN A 128 -6.62 -14.62 2.75
C ASN A 128 -7.78 -13.83 2.15
N GLY A 129 -7.65 -12.50 2.04
CA GLY A 129 -8.62 -11.65 1.39
C GLY A 129 -8.86 -12.05 -0.07
N TYR A 130 -7.80 -12.43 -0.78
CA TYR A 130 -7.91 -12.92 -2.15
C TYR A 130 -8.46 -14.35 -2.25
N PHE A 131 -7.75 -15.35 -1.70
CA PHE A 131 -8.05 -16.76 -1.91
C PHE A 131 -9.34 -17.22 -1.22
N ASN A 132 -9.68 -16.61 -0.08
CA ASN A 132 -10.86 -16.98 0.70
C ASN A 132 -11.98 -15.92 0.64
N HIS A 133 -11.83 -14.90 -0.22
CA HIS A 133 -12.76 -13.76 -0.31
C HIS A 133 -13.05 -13.10 1.06
N ASN A 134 -12.08 -13.14 1.99
CA ASN A 134 -12.27 -12.65 3.35
C ASN A 134 -12.05 -11.12 3.41
N LYS A 135 -13.14 -10.36 3.27
CA LYS A 135 -13.13 -8.89 3.38
C LYS A 135 -12.55 -8.38 4.70
N LYS A 136 -12.76 -9.10 5.81
CA LYS A 136 -12.26 -8.69 7.13
C LYS A 136 -10.73 -8.73 7.19
N ASP A 137 -10.14 -9.79 6.67
CA ASP A 137 -8.67 -9.90 6.59
C ASP A 137 -8.11 -8.81 5.66
N PHE A 138 -8.79 -8.52 4.54
CA PHE A 138 -8.41 -7.40 3.69
C PHE A 138 -8.43 -6.05 4.44
N ILE A 139 -9.49 -5.74 5.19
CA ILE A 139 -9.57 -4.53 6.02
C ILE A 139 -8.38 -4.45 7.00
N PHE A 140 -8.05 -5.55 7.68
CA PHE A 140 -6.92 -5.55 8.60
C PHE A 140 -5.58 -5.38 7.90
N SER A 141 -5.37 -6.00 6.73
CA SER A 141 -4.17 -5.78 5.92
C SER A 141 -4.01 -4.32 5.51
N TRP A 142 -5.11 -3.67 5.12
CA TRP A 142 -5.14 -2.25 4.78
C TRP A 142 -4.83 -1.35 5.97
N LYS A 143 -5.47 -1.60 7.13
CA LYS A 143 -5.20 -0.84 8.37
C LYS A 143 -3.75 -0.99 8.81
N MET A 144 -3.21 -2.21 8.80
CA MET A 144 -1.81 -2.45 9.16
C MET A 144 -0.86 -1.76 8.18
N LEU A 145 -1.11 -1.79 6.87
CA LEU A 145 -0.32 -1.07 5.88
C LEU A 145 -0.25 0.44 6.19
N ASN A 146 -1.39 1.09 6.43
CA ASN A 146 -1.45 2.52 6.72
C ASN A 146 -0.77 2.90 8.03
N LYS A 147 -0.99 2.11 9.10
CA LYS A 147 -0.24 2.27 10.36
C LYS A 147 1.25 2.20 10.11
N TYR A 148 1.68 1.23 9.29
CA TYR A 148 3.09 1.01 9.00
C TYR A 148 3.78 2.22 8.35
N ALA A 149 3.12 2.89 7.41
CA ALA A 149 3.63 4.14 6.86
C ALA A 149 3.77 5.25 7.92
N ILE A 150 2.69 5.55 8.63
CA ILE A 150 2.62 6.74 9.47
C ILE A 150 3.41 6.56 10.77
N VAL A 151 3.26 5.41 11.41
CA VAL A 151 3.82 5.15 12.74
C VAL A 151 5.22 4.55 12.63
N ASP A 152 5.37 3.48 11.84
CA ASP A 152 6.61 2.69 11.82
C ASP A 152 7.69 3.29 10.91
N PHE A 153 7.30 3.92 9.82
CA PHE A 153 8.20 4.67 8.93
C PHE A 153 8.23 6.18 9.18
N GLY A 154 7.29 6.71 9.97
CA GLY A 154 7.26 8.13 10.32
C GLY A 154 6.93 9.04 9.13
N PHE A 155 6.14 8.54 8.17
CA PHE A 155 5.74 9.34 7.02
C PHE A 155 4.75 10.43 7.41
N ASP A 156 4.96 11.62 6.84
CA ASP A 156 4.00 12.70 6.97
C ASP A 156 2.84 12.51 5.99
N ILE A 157 1.62 12.70 6.48
CA ILE A 157 0.40 12.51 5.67
C ILE A 157 0.37 13.50 4.50
N SER A 158 0.81 14.74 4.68
CA SER A 158 0.81 15.75 3.61
C SER A 158 1.85 15.44 2.53
N GLU A 159 3.03 14.92 2.92
CA GLU A 159 4.02 14.40 1.98
C GLU A 159 3.40 13.24 1.17
N MET A 160 2.79 12.26 1.84
CA MET A 160 2.17 11.11 1.16
C MET A 160 1.05 11.52 0.20
N VAL A 161 0.18 12.46 0.59
CA VAL A 161 -0.88 12.97 -0.29
C VAL A 161 -0.26 13.69 -1.50
N SER A 162 0.81 14.46 -1.32
CA SER A 162 1.50 15.13 -2.42
C SER A 162 2.10 14.12 -3.40
N HIS A 163 2.72 13.05 -2.91
CA HIS A 163 3.21 11.94 -3.74
C HIS A 163 2.09 11.22 -4.46
N PHE A 164 0.96 11.01 -3.78
CA PHE A 164 -0.22 10.40 -4.38
C PHE A 164 -0.77 11.26 -5.51
N ASP A 165 -0.94 12.55 -5.28
CA ASP A 165 -1.41 13.51 -6.26
C ASP A 165 -0.41 13.61 -7.43
N GLN A 166 0.90 13.67 -7.21
CA GLN A 166 1.90 13.67 -8.29
C GLN A 166 1.88 12.38 -9.10
N THR A 167 1.79 11.23 -8.43
CA THR A 167 1.72 9.93 -9.08
C THR A 167 0.45 9.85 -9.91
N ASN A 168 -0.68 10.37 -9.42
CA ASN A 168 -2.01 10.23 -10.01
C ASN A 168 -2.49 11.43 -10.84
N SER A 169 -1.73 12.51 -10.89
CA SER A 169 -1.98 13.65 -11.77
C SER A 169 -1.90 13.20 -13.22
N THR A 170 -2.99 13.39 -13.94
CA THR A 170 -3.09 13.20 -15.38
C THR A 170 -2.18 14.21 -16.07
N LYS A 171 -1.15 13.73 -16.78
CA LYS A 171 -0.65 14.43 -17.97
C LYS A 171 -1.34 13.85 -19.19
#